data_AF-A0A5E5Q6I1-F1
#
_entry.id   AF-A0A5E5Q6I1-F1
#
_cell.length_a   1.000
_cell.length_b   1.000
_cell.length_c   1.000
_cell.angle_alpha   90.00
_cell.angle_beta   90.00
_cell.angle_gamma   90.00
#
_symmetry.space_group_name_H-M   'P 1'
#
loop_
_entity.id
_entity.type
_entity.pdbx_description
1 polymer ?
#
loop_
_entity_poly.entity_id
_entity_poly.type
_entity_poly.pdbx_seq_one_letter_code
_entity_poly.pdbx_strand_id
1 'polypeptide(L)'
;MTNTAKSQLSHFFKNTPSSAFNQFKHLLVLSLLITFSFSARTALGSITTVVTFDSNSRTKVQCVETKATILFNRQTYGLITSPYTGRTWLDRNLGATRTAISSTDAAAYGDLYQWGRKQDGHESRTSGTTSVQKDSIFSTTDKFITGSFDWVSAGVDNDGSKRASVWIDGEANDICPVGFNVPTKMDLENEMTLAGIDAPNTLDKAFSSFLRIPAAGFRNRATGGAILNTVSLAALWTRNASVSTGGVQQAKYLSIDRTG
;
A
#
# COMPACT_ATOMS: atom_id res chain seq x y z
N MET A 1 4.11 -12.70 -17.72
CA MET A 1 5.03 -13.64 -17.02
C MET A 1 4.35 -14.95 -16.54
N THR A 2 3.05 -15.14 -16.74
CA THR A 2 2.28 -16.32 -16.26
C THR A 2 2.49 -17.61 -17.06
N ASN A 3 3.03 -17.54 -18.28
CA ASN A 3 3.20 -18.73 -19.14
C ASN A 3 4.47 -19.54 -18.86
N THR A 4 5.50 -18.93 -18.28
CA THR A 4 6.79 -19.61 -18.07
C THR A 4 6.73 -20.55 -16.87
N ALA A 5 6.08 -20.17 -15.77
CA ALA A 5 5.95 -21.03 -14.59
C ALA A 5 5.13 -22.30 -14.87
N LYS A 6 4.05 -22.19 -15.64
CA LYS A 6 3.20 -23.33 -16.03
C LYS A 6 3.95 -24.32 -16.93
N SER A 7 4.77 -23.80 -17.85
CA SER A 7 5.66 -24.60 -18.71
C SER A 7 6.75 -25.32 -17.90
N GLN A 8 7.42 -24.60 -16.99
CA GLN A 8 8.50 -25.13 -16.16
C GLN A 8 8.02 -26.22 -15.19
N LEU A 9 6.83 -26.07 -14.58
CA LEU A 9 6.19 -27.12 -13.77
C LEU A 9 5.83 -28.34 -14.61
N SER A 10 5.27 -28.16 -15.81
CA SER A 10 4.96 -29.27 -16.72
C SER A 10 6.21 -30.04 -17.16
N HIS A 11 7.32 -29.33 -17.36
CA HIS A 11 8.61 -29.90 -17.71
C HIS A 11 9.24 -30.66 -16.53
N PHE A 12 9.11 -30.13 -15.31
CA PHE A 12 9.54 -30.80 -14.08
C PHE A 12 8.79 -32.14 -13.89
N PHE A 13 7.47 -32.17 -14.03
CA PHE A 13 6.69 -33.42 -13.93
C PHE A 13 6.96 -34.41 -15.07
N LYS A 14 7.39 -33.95 -16.25
CA LYS A 14 7.75 -34.82 -17.38
C LYS A 14 9.16 -35.42 -17.26
N ASN A 15 10.10 -34.70 -16.64
CA ASN A 15 11.53 -35.06 -16.66
C ASN A 15 12.11 -35.47 -15.31
N THR A 16 11.31 -35.55 -14.24
CA THR A 16 11.78 -36.10 -12.96
C THR A 16 11.94 -37.63 -13.08
N PRO A 17 13.12 -38.21 -12.73
CA PRO A 17 13.34 -39.65 -12.84
C PRO A 17 12.33 -40.42 -11.99
N SER A 18 11.64 -41.36 -12.64
CA SER A 18 10.47 -42.07 -12.13
C SER A 18 10.76 -43.10 -11.03
N SER A 19 11.89 -43.05 -10.32
CA SER A 19 12.22 -44.05 -9.28
C SER A 19 11.35 -43.88 -8.03
N ALA A 20 11.18 -42.65 -7.54
CA ALA A 20 10.27 -42.36 -6.42
C ALA A 20 8.80 -42.57 -6.83
N PHE A 21 8.39 -42.10 -8.01
CA PHE A 21 6.99 -42.25 -8.48
C PHE A 21 6.61 -43.69 -8.84
N ASN A 22 7.53 -44.52 -9.37
CA ASN A 22 7.24 -45.92 -9.68
C ASN A 22 7.27 -46.83 -8.44
N GLN A 23 8.06 -46.51 -7.40
CA GLN A 23 7.99 -47.25 -6.13
C GLN A 23 6.64 -47.06 -5.41
N PHE A 24 5.99 -45.90 -5.58
CA PHE A 24 4.66 -45.63 -5.00
C PHE A 24 3.50 -46.35 -5.72
N LYS A 25 3.66 -46.71 -7.02
CA LYS A 25 2.62 -47.47 -7.75
C LYS A 25 2.34 -48.85 -7.15
N HIS A 26 3.32 -49.46 -6.50
CA HIS A 26 3.19 -50.80 -5.92
C HIS A 26 2.45 -50.83 -4.57
N LEU A 27 2.10 -49.67 -3.99
CA LEU A 27 1.43 -49.56 -2.68
C LEU A 27 -0.10 -49.37 -2.77
N LEU A 28 -0.69 -49.36 -3.96
CA LEU A 28 -2.10 -48.96 -4.19
C LEU A 28 -3.01 -50.17 -4.43
N VAL A 29 -3.29 -50.91 -3.36
CA VAL A 29 -4.52 -51.72 -3.23
C VAL A 29 -5.15 -51.43 -1.88
N LEU A 30 -5.72 -50.23 -1.74
CA LEU A 30 -6.80 -49.93 -0.82
C LEU A 30 -7.37 -48.57 -1.22
N SER A 31 -8.64 -48.34 -0.92
CA SER A 31 -9.52 -47.20 -1.20
C SER A 31 -9.05 -45.81 -0.70
N LEU A 32 -7.74 -45.56 -0.68
CA LEU A 32 -7.10 -44.40 -0.08
C LEU A 32 -7.00 -43.26 -1.10
N LEU A 33 -7.67 -42.15 -0.83
CA LEU A 33 -7.30 -40.86 -1.45
C LEU A 33 -5.89 -40.50 -0.97
N ILE A 34 -4.97 -40.26 -1.89
CA ILE A 34 -3.64 -39.77 -1.55
C ILE A 34 -3.55 -38.31 -1.98
N THR A 35 -3.27 -37.42 -1.02
CA THR A 35 -3.16 -35.98 -1.26
C THR A 35 -1.75 -35.50 -0.90
N PHE A 36 -1.09 -34.83 -1.85
CA PHE A 36 0.17 -34.13 -1.64
C PHE A 36 -0.05 -32.62 -1.74
N SER A 37 0.61 -31.84 -0.88
CA SER A 37 0.58 -30.38 -0.95
C SER A 37 2.00 -29.81 -0.99
N PHE A 38 2.26 -28.92 -1.96
CA PHE A 38 3.51 -28.18 -2.08
C PHE A 38 3.20 -26.69 -1.93
N SER A 39 3.85 -26.03 -0.98
CA SER A 39 3.69 -24.58 -0.79
C SER A 39 4.99 -23.86 -1.13
N ALA A 40 4.93 -22.94 -2.08
CA ALA A 40 5.99 -21.98 -2.33
C ALA A 40 5.59 -20.66 -1.68
N ARG A 41 6.41 -20.13 -0.77
CA ARG A 41 6.21 -18.80 -0.18
C ARG A 41 7.05 -17.78 -0.92
N THR A 42 6.47 -16.62 -1.17
CA THR A 42 7.18 -15.42 -1.63
C THR A 42 6.88 -14.28 -0.66
N ALA A 43 7.56 -13.14 -0.81
CA ALA A 43 7.21 -11.92 -0.07
C ALA A 43 5.75 -11.46 -0.30
N LEU A 44 5.14 -11.91 -1.41
CA LEU A 44 3.83 -11.48 -1.89
C LEU A 44 2.70 -12.46 -1.56
N GLY A 45 3.02 -13.60 -0.96
CA GLY A 45 2.01 -14.59 -0.68
C GLY A 45 2.53 -16.02 -0.66
N SER A 46 1.62 -16.95 -0.84
CA SER A 46 1.97 -18.36 -0.96
C SER A 46 1.13 -19.00 -2.05
N ILE A 47 1.80 -19.76 -2.92
CA ILE A 47 1.15 -20.64 -3.88
C ILE A 47 1.20 -22.03 -3.28
N THR A 48 0.03 -22.61 -3.02
CA THR A 48 -0.09 -24.01 -2.58
C THR A 48 -0.69 -24.84 -3.71
N THR A 49 0.07 -25.81 -4.20
CA THR A 49 -0.39 -26.79 -5.18
C THR A 49 -0.75 -28.07 -4.46
N VAL A 50 -2.03 -28.45 -4.53
CA VAL A 50 -2.56 -29.70 -4.00
C VAL A 50 -2.76 -30.67 -5.15
N VAL A 51 -2.13 -31.84 -5.07
CA VAL A 51 -2.28 -32.94 -6.02
C VAL A 51 -2.98 -34.09 -5.32
N THR A 52 -4.13 -34.48 -5.84
CA THR A 52 -4.92 -35.61 -5.31
C THR A 52 -4.96 -36.75 -6.32
N PHE A 53 -4.65 -37.95 -5.87
CA PHE A 53 -4.83 -39.20 -6.61
C PHE A 53 -6.00 -39.96 -6.00
N ASP A 54 -6.91 -40.43 -6.84
CA ASP A 54 -7.98 -41.33 -6.40
C ASP A 54 -7.71 -42.78 -6.81
N SER A 55 -8.54 -43.68 -6.31
CA SER A 55 -8.47 -45.13 -6.57
C SER A 55 -8.62 -45.49 -8.05
N ASN A 56 -9.09 -44.57 -8.90
CA ASN A 56 -9.26 -44.77 -10.33
C ASN A 56 -8.10 -44.17 -11.14
N SER A 57 -6.97 -43.88 -10.49
CA SER A 57 -5.79 -43.23 -11.10
C SER A 57 -6.10 -41.86 -11.74
N ARG A 58 -7.15 -41.17 -11.29
CA ARG A 58 -7.43 -39.80 -11.73
C ARG A 58 -6.62 -38.83 -10.88
N THR A 59 -5.96 -37.88 -11.55
CA THR A 59 -5.17 -36.82 -10.91
C THR A 59 -5.97 -35.52 -10.91
N LYS A 60 -6.22 -34.96 -9.73
CA LYS A 60 -6.76 -33.60 -9.58
C LYS A 60 -5.66 -32.68 -9.08
N VAL A 61 -5.40 -31.60 -9.83
CA VAL A 61 -4.44 -30.56 -9.44
C VAL A 61 -5.22 -29.29 -9.11
N GLN A 62 -5.07 -28.79 -7.89
CA GLN A 62 -5.65 -27.53 -7.44
C GLN A 62 -4.53 -26.59 -7.00
N CYS A 63 -4.48 -25.40 -7.60
CA CYS A 63 -3.58 -24.34 -7.16
C CYS A 63 -4.37 -23.31 -6.36
N VAL A 64 -3.92 -23.03 -5.14
CA VAL A 64 -4.46 -22.01 -4.26
C VAL A 64 -3.40 -20.92 -4.11
N GLU A 65 -3.68 -19.74 -4.67
CA GLU A 65 -2.86 -18.56 -4.49
C GLU A 65 -3.42 -17.75 -3.32
N THR A 66 -2.58 -17.48 -2.33
CA THR A 66 -2.91 -16.59 -1.22
C THR A 66 -2.08 -15.34 -1.36
N LYS A 67 -2.73 -14.17 -1.38
CA LYS A 67 -2.03 -12.88 -1.32
C LYS A 67 -1.52 -12.66 0.09
N ALA A 68 -0.29 -12.16 0.22
CA ALA A 68 0.23 -11.72 1.50
C ALA A 68 -0.61 -10.54 2.02
N THR A 69 -0.85 -10.55 3.33
CA THR A 69 -1.59 -9.50 4.01
C THR A 69 -0.89 -9.13 5.31
N ILE A 70 -1.17 -7.93 5.79
CA ILE A 70 -0.69 -7.43 7.09
C ILE A 70 -1.87 -6.84 7.87
N LEU A 71 -1.94 -7.16 9.17
CA LEU A 71 -2.91 -6.56 10.07
C LEU A 71 -2.30 -5.29 10.67
N PHE A 72 -2.95 -4.15 10.45
CA PHE A 72 -2.52 -2.86 10.96
C PHE A 72 -3.74 -2.02 11.34
N ASN A 73 -3.74 -1.43 12.54
CA ASN A 73 -4.85 -0.62 13.05
C ASN A 73 -6.24 -1.24 12.84
N ARG A 74 -6.36 -2.53 13.17
CA ARG A 74 -7.60 -3.35 13.04
C ARG A 74 -8.10 -3.52 11.60
N GLN A 75 -7.26 -3.22 10.61
CA GLN A 75 -7.55 -3.38 9.19
C GLN A 75 -6.54 -4.34 8.56
N THR A 76 -7.02 -5.24 7.72
CA THR A 76 -6.16 -6.14 6.93
C THR A 76 -5.85 -5.49 5.59
N TYR A 77 -4.58 -5.20 5.36
CA TYR A 77 -4.08 -4.67 4.09
C TYR A 77 -3.50 -5.79 3.24
N GLY A 78 -3.77 -5.78 1.95
CA GLY A 78 -3.05 -6.61 1.00
C GLY A 78 -1.68 -6.01 0.69
N LEU A 79 -0.73 -6.86 0.32
CA LEU A 79 0.58 -6.43 -0.17
C LEU A 79 0.62 -6.56 -1.70
N ILE A 80 1.11 -5.52 -2.37
CA ILE A 80 1.33 -5.49 -3.82
C ILE A 80 2.78 -5.13 -4.11
N THR A 81 3.39 -5.76 -5.11
CA THR A 81 4.75 -5.43 -5.54
C THR A 81 4.70 -4.64 -6.83
N SER A 82 5.44 -3.54 -6.86
CA SER A 82 5.63 -2.77 -8.07
C SER A 82 6.29 -3.65 -9.15
N PRO A 83 5.67 -3.77 -10.33
CA PRO A 83 6.30 -4.45 -11.47
C PRO A 83 7.48 -3.66 -12.04
N TYR A 84 7.71 -2.43 -11.57
CA TYR A 84 8.72 -1.51 -12.09
C TYR A 84 9.94 -1.40 -11.16
N THR A 85 9.70 -1.22 -9.86
CA THR A 85 10.77 -0.98 -8.88
C THR A 85 11.06 -2.21 -7.99
N GLY A 86 10.18 -3.21 -8.00
CA GLY A 86 10.24 -4.35 -7.08
C GLY A 86 9.86 -4.01 -5.63
N ARG A 87 9.50 -2.76 -5.33
CA ARG A 87 9.06 -2.35 -3.98
C ARG A 87 7.72 -2.96 -3.62
N THR A 88 7.52 -3.23 -2.34
CA THR A 88 6.23 -3.68 -1.81
C THR A 88 5.47 -2.50 -1.23
N TRP A 89 4.21 -2.36 -1.63
CA TRP A 89 3.27 -1.34 -1.20
C TRP A 89 2.06 -1.99 -0.53
N LEU A 90 1.36 -1.22 0.31
CA LEU A 90 0.01 -1.59 0.73
C LEU A 90 -0.95 -1.44 -0.45
N ASP A 91 -1.95 -2.30 -0.54
CA ASP A 91 -2.91 -2.34 -1.65
C ASP A 91 -3.98 -1.23 -1.64
N ARG A 92 -3.87 -0.28 -0.70
CA ARG A 92 -4.77 0.86 -0.49
C ARG A 92 -4.16 1.88 0.47
N ASN A 93 -4.77 3.06 0.55
CA ASN A 93 -4.42 4.11 1.50
C ASN A 93 -4.62 3.66 2.96
N LEU A 94 -3.83 4.19 3.89
CA LEU A 94 -4.05 3.99 5.32
C LEU A 94 -5.44 4.50 5.73
N GLY A 95 -6.16 3.72 6.53
CA GLY A 95 -7.55 4.01 6.95
C GLY A 95 -8.62 3.66 5.91
N ALA A 96 -8.23 3.16 4.73
CA ALA A 96 -9.19 2.73 3.72
C ALA A 96 -9.76 1.33 4.03
N THR A 97 -11.08 1.23 4.05
CA THR A 97 -11.79 -0.03 4.32
C THR A 97 -11.68 -1.06 3.20
N ARG A 98 -11.37 -0.62 1.97
CA ARG A 98 -11.22 -1.48 0.79
C ARG A 98 -10.26 -0.91 -0.25
N THR A 99 -9.72 -1.77 -1.10
CA THR A 99 -9.02 -1.34 -2.33
C THR A 99 -10.00 -0.64 -3.25
N ALA A 100 -9.57 0.45 -3.88
CA ALA A 100 -10.40 1.27 -4.75
C ALA A 100 -11.00 0.45 -5.89
N ILE A 101 -12.33 0.49 -6.07
CA ILE A 101 -13.00 -0.10 -7.25
C ILE A 101 -13.27 0.93 -8.36
N SER A 102 -13.18 2.21 -8.05
CA SER A 102 -13.22 3.34 -8.99
C SER A 102 -12.31 4.46 -8.48
N SER A 103 -11.96 5.42 -9.33
CA SER A 103 -11.19 6.61 -8.94
C SER A 103 -11.92 7.48 -7.91
N THR A 104 -13.24 7.33 -7.78
CA THR A 104 -14.10 8.11 -6.87
C THR A 104 -14.63 7.30 -5.69
N ASP A 105 -14.06 6.13 -5.42
CA ASP A 105 -14.49 5.24 -4.35
C ASP A 105 -14.17 5.80 -2.95
N ALA A 106 -15.17 6.41 -2.31
CA ALA A 106 -15.04 7.02 -1.00
C ALA A 106 -14.50 6.07 0.09
N ALA A 107 -14.82 4.77 0.00
CA ALA A 107 -14.38 3.80 1.00
C ALA A 107 -12.90 3.41 0.84
N ALA A 108 -12.27 3.82 -0.27
CA ALA A 108 -10.85 3.62 -0.57
C ALA A 108 -9.98 4.86 -0.34
N TYR A 109 -10.58 6.01 0.00
CA TYR A 109 -9.85 7.26 0.12
C TYR A 109 -8.84 7.29 1.28
N GLY A 110 -9.12 6.56 2.36
CA GLY A 110 -8.27 6.55 3.55
C GLY A 110 -8.28 7.87 4.33
N ASP A 111 -7.35 8.00 5.27
CA ASP A 111 -7.26 9.10 6.22
C ASP A 111 -6.55 10.35 5.64
N LEU A 112 -6.71 11.49 6.32
CA LEU A 112 -6.19 12.81 5.94
C LEU A 112 -5.27 13.37 7.03
N TYR A 113 -4.04 12.85 7.07
CA TYR A 113 -3.02 13.23 8.04
C TYR A 113 -2.56 14.70 7.90
N GLN A 114 -2.09 15.28 9.00
CA GLN A 114 -1.21 16.44 8.98
C GLN A 114 0.24 15.95 8.92
N TRP A 115 1.04 16.58 8.06
CA TRP A 115 2.37 16.09 7.72
C TRP A 115 3.29 15.93 8.93
N GLY A 116 3.97 14.79 9.02
CA GLY A 116 4.89 14.42 10.11
C GLY A 116 4.24 14.14 11.47
N ARG A 117 2.91 14.08 11.52
CA ARG A 117 2.15 13.86 12.76
C ARG A 117 1.80 12.38 12.93
N LYS A 118 1.84 11.89 14.16
CA LYS A 118 1.39 10.54 14.51
C LYS A 118 -0.12 10.39 14.29
N GLN A 119 -0.56 9.16 14.05
CA GLN A 119 -1.97 8.81 14.11
C GLN A 119 -2.49 8.96 15.55
N ASP A 120 -3.29 10.00 15.79
CA ASP A 120 -3.87 10.32 17.12
C ASP A 120 -5.36 10.68 17.05
N GLY A 121 -6.00 10.43 15.90
CA GLY A 121 -7.42 10.66 15.64
C GLY A 121 -7.67 11.87 14.73
N HIS A 122 -6.72 12.80 14.61
CA HIS A 122 -6.88 13.99 13.77
C HIS A 122 -7.07 13.65 12.28
N GLU A 123 -6.47 12.55 11.83
CA GLU A 123 -6.44 12.11 10.44
C GLU A 123 -7.81 11.64 9.94
N SER A 124 -8.70 11.25 10.85
CA SER A 124 -10.06 10.85 10.50
C SER A 124 -10.76 11.97 9.73
N ARG A 125 -11.42 11.60 8.63
CA ARG A 125 -12.20 12.53 7.80
C ARG A 125 -13.33 13.24 8.56
N THR A 126 -13.75 12.68 9.69
CA THR A 126 -14.82 13.21 10.54
C THR A 126 -14.32 13.80 11.86
N SER A 127 -13.00 13.87 12.08
CA SER A 127 -12.45 14.42 13.33
C SER A 127 -12.80 15.90 13.50
N GLY A 128 -12.88 16.34 14.76
CA GLY A 128 -13.07 17.75 15.08
C GLY A 128 -11.89 18.62 14.63
N THR A 129 -12.04 19.93 14.74
CA THR A 129 -10.97 20.88 14.43
C THR A 129 -10.61 21.75 15.63
N THR A 130 -9.40 22.30 15.62
CA THR A 130 -8.95 23.31 16.57
C THR A 130 -8.01 24.30 15.87
N SER A 131 -7.92 25.53 16.35
CA SER A 131 -6.92 26.50 15.91
C SER A 131 -5.67 26.52 16.80
N VAL A 132 -5.65 25.72 17.86
CA VAL A 132 -4.53 25.69 18.81
C VAL A 132 -3.40 24.83 18.23
N GLN A 133 -2.36 25.50 17.74
CA GLN A 133 -1.12 24.86 17.30
C GLN A 133 -0.40 24.17 18.47
N LYS A 134 0.50 23.24 18.13
CA LYS A 134 1.30 22.51 19.12
C LYS A 134 2.74 23.03 19.20
N ASP A 135 3.29 23.00 20.40
CA ASP A 135 4.66 23.37 20.74
C ASP A 135 5.69 22.25 20.52
N SER A 136 5.23 21.06 20.14
CA SER A 136 6.07 19.89 19.86
C SER A 136 5.48 19.04 18.75
N ILE A 137 6.35 18.43 17.95
CA ILE A 137 5.96 17.45 16.90
C ILE A 137 5.43 16.13 17.47
N PHE A 138 5.57 15.92 18.78
CA PHE A 138 5.06 14.72 19.48
C PHE A 138 3.79 15.00 20.27
N SER A 139 3.32 16.25 20.29
CA SER A 139 2.08 16.62 20.97
C SER A 139 0.87 16.00 20.28
N THR A 140 -0.06 15.48 21.08
CA THR A 140 -1.25 14.78 20.58
C THR A 140 -2.53 15.60 20.74
N THR A 141 -3.48 15.37 19.84
CA THR A 141 -4.89 15.76 19.96
C THR A 141 -5.68 15.05 18.86
N ASP A 142 -6.85 14.54 19.17
CA ASP A 142 -7.76 13.95 18.17
C ASP A 142 -8.31 14.97 17.14
N LYS A 143 -7.91 16.24 17.20
CA LYS A 143 -8.39 17.31 16.32
C LYS A 143 -7.40 17.69 15.23
N PHE A 144 -7.95 17.96 14.06
CA PHE A 144 -7.21 18.56 12.95
C PHE A 144 -6.95 20.04 13.20
N ILE A 145 -5.70 20.47 13.07
CA ILE A 145 -5.30 21.85 13.37
C ILE A 145 -5.55 22.75 12.15
N THR A 146 -6.19 23.89 12.37
CA THR A 146 -6.68 24.83 11.35
C THR A 146 -6.27 26.27 11.68
N GLY A 147 -6.50 27.21 10.77
CA GLY A 147 -6.27 28.65 11.02
C GLY A 147 -4.81 29.11 10.88
N SER A 148 -3.86 28.19 10.92
CA SER A 148 -2.43 28.46 10.69
C SER A 148 -1.90 27.68 9.48
N PHE A 149 -0.77 28.13 8.93
CA PHE A 149 -0.12 27.45 7.80
C PHE A 149 0.40 26.05 8.20
N ASP A 150 0.90 25.94 9.43
CA ASP A 150 1.44 24.72 10.02
C ASP A 150 0.66 24.33 11.28
N TRP A 151 0.67 23.04 11.63
CA TRP A 151 0.02 22.51 12.82
C TRP A 151 0.85 22.66 14.08
N VAL A 152 2.17 22.85 13.94
CA VAL A 152 3.08 23.25 15.03
C VAL A 152 3.33 24.75 15.01
N SER A 153 3.61 25.31 16.18
CA SER A 153 3.98 26.72 16.36
C SER A 153 5.31 27.05 15.68
N ALA A 154 5.49 28.33 15.34
CA ALA A 154 6.76 28.81 14.80
C ALA A 154 7.93 28.52 15.76
N GLY A 155 9.05 28.08 15.20
CA GLY A 155 10.27 27.70 15.94
C GLY A 155 10.34 26.22 16.33
N VAL A 156 9.24 25.46 16.20
CA VAL A 156 9.22 24.03 16.56
C VAL A 156 9.94 23.18 15.51
N ASP A 157 9.58 23.35 14.24
CA ASP A 157 10.11 22.55 13.12
C ASP A 157 9.92 23.30 11.80
N ASN A 158 10.43 24.54 11.75
CA ASN A 158 10.22 25.47 10.62
C ASN A 158 10.77 24.95 9.29
N ASP A 159 11.79 24.09 9.33
CA ASP A 159 12.36 23.45 8.15
C ASP A 159 11.85 22.02 7.93
N GLY A 160 10.89 21.54 8.73
CA GLY A 160 10.35 20.20 8.58
C GLY A 160 11.35 19.06 8.79
N SER A 161 12.60 19.32 9.16
CA SER A 161 13.66 18.31 9.22
C SER A 161 13.34 17.23 10.26
N LYS A 162 12.75 17.62 11.39
CA LYS A 162 12.35 16.69 12.45
C LYS A 162 11.16 15.85 12.00
N ARG A 163 10.17 16.45 11.34
CA ARG A 163 9.01 15.71 10.82
C ARG A 163 9.38 14.74 9.68
N ALA A 164 10.36 15.10 8.86
CA ALA A 164 10.86 14.22 7.80
C ALA A 164 11.55 12.96 8.34
N SER A 165 12.12 13.01 9.54
CA SER A 165 12.82 11.89 10.15
C SER A 165 11.93 10.95 10.97
N VAL A 166 10.69 11.33 11.31
CA VAL A 166 9.82 10.54 12.22
C VAL A 166 8.72 9.74 11.52
N TRP A 167 8.58 9.87 10.20
CA TRP A 167 7.73 9.01 9.36
C TRP A 167 8.54 7.88 8.70
N ILE A 168 9.39 7.26 9.51
CA ILE A 168 10.25 6.13 9.16
C ILE A 168 9.85 4.96 10.06
N ASP A 169 9.97 3.72 9.56
CA ASP A 169 9.64 2.50 10.28
C ASP A 169 10.30 2.48 11.67
N GLY A 170 9.49 2.32 12.71
CA GLY A 170 9.95 2.22 14.10
C GLY A 170 10.19 3.55 14.81
N GLU A 171 10.02 4.69 14.14
CA GLU A 171 10.16 6.02 14.75
C GLU A 171 8.91 6.46 15.53
N ALA A 172 9.07 7.50 16.36
CA ALA A 172 8.04 7.90 17.34
C ALA A 172 6.67 8.28 16.72
N ASN A 173 6.67 8.88 15.52
CA ASN A 173 5.47 9.26 14.77
C ASN A 173 5.20 8.33 13.58
N ASP A 174 5.79 7.13 13.55
CA ASP A 174 5.52 6.16 12.51
C ASP A 174 4.00 5.87 12.43
N ILE A 175 3.47 5.99 11.21
CA ILE A 175 2.06 5.77 10.88
C ILE A 175 1.86 4.51 10.04
N CYS A 176 2.94 3.81 9.71
CA CYS A 176 2.92 2.65 8.85
C CYS A 176 2.99 1.34 9.67
N PRO A 177 2.57 0.20 9.07
CA PRO A 177 2.86 -1.10 9.64
C PRO A 177 4.38 -1.34 9.71
N VAL A 178 4.83 -2.16 10.67
CA VAL A 178 6.24 -2.57 10.79
C VAL A 178 6.77 -3.09 9.46
N GLY A 179 7.95 -2.59 9.05
CA GLY A 179 8.57 -2.89 7.77
C GLY A 179 8.12 -1.99 6.62
N PHE A 180 7.28 -0.99 6.88
CA PHE A 180 6.84 0.02 5.92
C PHE A 180 7.10 1.42 6.46
N ASN A 181 7.27 2.38 5.55
CA ASN A 181 7.41 3.78 5.88
C ASN A 181 6.64 4.64 4.87
N VAL A 182 6.33 5.88 5.23
CA VAL A 182 5.79 6.85 4.28
C VAL A 182 6.81 7.04 3.15
N PRO A 183 6.41 6.96 1.87
CA PRO A 183 7.36 7.01 0.77
C PRO A 183 8.06 8.36 0.65
N THR A 184 9.27 8.35 0.08
CA THR A 184 9.89 9.60 -0.37
C THR A 184 9.17 10.13 -1.61
N LYS A 185 9.37 11.42 -1.91
CA LYS A 185 8.87 11.99 -3.17
C LYS A 185 9.43 11.24 -4.39
N MET A 186 10.72 10.93 -4.34
CA MET A 186 11.41 10.17 -5.40
C MET A 186 10.85 8.75 -5.55
N ASP A 187 10.48 8.08 -4.45
CA ASP A 187 9.88 6.74 -4.52
C ASP A 187 8.57 6.77 -5.31
N LEU A 188 7.66 7.70 -4.99
CA LEU A 188 6.39 7.83 -5.72
C LEU A 188 6.59 8.32 -7.15
N GLU A 189 7.47 9.29 -7.39
CA GLU A 189 7.74 9.81 -8.74
C GLU A 189 8.32 8.74 -9.67
N ASN A 190 9.17 7.85 -9.14
CA ASN A 190 9.67 6.71 -9.92
C ASN A 190 8.56 5.74 -10.29
N GLU A 191 7.68 5.38 -9.34
CA GLU A 191 6.52 4.52 -9.65
C GLU A 191 5.61 5.16 -10.71
N MET A 192 5.32 6.44 -10.56
CA MET A 192 4.45 7.17 -11.49
C MET A 192 5.04 7.26 -12.89
N THR A 193 6.32 7.63 -13.00
CA THR A 193 7.02 7.75 -14.28
C THR A 193 7.08 6.41 -15.00
N LEU A 194 7.47 5.34 -14.29
CA LEU A 194 7.59 4.01 -14.89
C LEU A 194 6.23 3.38 -15.24
N ALA A 195 5.18 3.74 -14.51
CA ALA A 195 3.81 3.34 -14.81
C ALA A 195 3.13 4.18 -15.92
N GLY A 196 3.79 5.22 -16.44
CA GLY A 196 3.21 6.12 -17.43
C GLY A 196 2.03 6.93 -16.87
N ILE A 197 2.09 7.30 -15.59
CA ILE A 197 1.11 8.17 -14.93
C ILE A 197 1.54 9.62 -15.17
N ASP A 198 1.31 10.09 -16.39
CA ASP A 198 1.64 11.43 -16.86
C ASP A 198 0.45 12.09 -17.58
N ALA A 199 0.57 13.37 -17.91
CA ALA A 199 -0.44 14.10 -18.65
C ALA A 199 -0.62 13.53 -20.07
N PRO A 200 -1.83 13.61 -20.65
CA PRO A 200 -3.11 13.99 -20.03
C PRO A 200 -3.76 12.79 -19.29
N ASN A 201 -4.84 13.07 -18.55
CA ASN A 201 -5.64 12.06 -17.82
C ASN A 201 -4.85 11.34 -16.71
N THR A 202 -3.96 12.07 -16.06
CA THR A 202 -3.04 11.54 -15.04
C THR A 202 -3.79 10.81 -13.92
N LEU A 203 -4.94 11.33 -13.48
CA LEU A 203 -5.78 10.69 -12.46
C LEU A 203 -6.38 9.34 -12.90
N ASP A 204 -6.84 9.21 -14.16
CA ASP A 204 -7.40 7.96 -14.68
C ASP A 204 -6.31 6.90 -14.86
N LYS A 205 -5.12 7.34 -15.30
CA LYS A 205 -3.90 6.51 -15.34
C LYS A 205 -3.49 6.07 -13.93
N ALA A 206 -3.55 6.97 -12.94
CA ALA A 206 -3.21 6.67 -11.56
C ALA A 206 -4.15 5.61 -10.95
N PHE A 207 -5.45 5.70 -11.23
CA PHE A 207 -6.41 4.67 -10.82
C PHE A 207 -6.23 3.34 -11.58
N SER A 208 -5.88 3.40 -12.87
CA SER A 208 -5.65 2.20 -13.69
C SER A 208 -4.31 1.51 -13.38
N SER A 209 -3.40 2.20 -12.69
CA SER A 209 -2.10 1.67 -12.28
C SER A 209 -2.20 0.56 -11.22
N PHE A 210 -1.08 -0.10 -10.95
CA PHE A 210 -1.00 -1.14 -9.92
C PHE A 210 -1.32 -0.59 -8.50
N LEU A 211 -1.10 0.71 -8.24
CA LEU A 211 -1.41 1.36 -6.97
C LEU A 211 -2.89 1.72 -6.80
N ARG A 212 -3.66 1.75 -7.90
CA ARG A 212 -5.11 2.09 -7.91
C ARG A 212 -5.45 3.37 -7.14
N ILE A 213 -4.68 4.43 -7.36
CA ILE A 213 -4.76 5.67 -6.56
C ILE A 213 -6.13 6.34 -6.78
N PRO A 214 -6.96 6.51 -5.72
CA PRO A 214 -8.23 7.22 -5.83
C PRO A 214 -8.07 8.72 -5.63
N ALA A 215 -9.02 9.49 -6.16
CA ALA A 215 -9.13 10.95 -6.03
C ALA A 215 -9.67 11.36 -4.65
N ALA A 216 -8.85 11.15 -3.62
CA ALA A 216 -9.22 11.26 -2.21
C ALA A 216 -9.34 12.72 -1.69
N GLY A 217 -8.91 13.70 -2.50
CA GLY A 217 -8.84 15.11 -2.11
C GLY A 217 -7.81 15.36 -1.01
N PHE A 218 -7.97 16.49 -0.32
CA PHE A 218 -7.16 16.85 0.85
C PHE A 218 -7.99 17.63 1.86
N ARG A 219 -7.53 17.67 3.11
CA ARG A 219 -8.14 18.48 4.17
C ARG A 219 -7.43 19.82 4.30
N ASN A 220 -8.18 20.92 4.21
CA ASN A 220 -7.59 22.24 4.11
C ASN A 220 -7.68 23.04 5.42
N ARG A 221 -6.53 23.28 6.03
CA ARG A 221 -6.35 24.12 7.23
C ARG A 221 -6.85 25.56 7.10
N ALA A 222 -6.81 26.14 5.88
CA ALA A 222 -7.21 27.51 5.63
C ALA A 222 -8.75 27.69 5.58
N THR A 223 -9.48 26.60 5.31
CA THR A 223 -10.96 26.61 5.22
C THR A 223 -11.58 25.87 6.41
N GLY A 224 -11.02 26.06 7.61
CA GLY A 224 -11.54 25.45 8.84
C GLY A 224 -11.56 23.93 8.84
N GLY A 225 -10.71 23.27 8.03
CA GLY A 225 -10.63 21.80 7.96
C GLY A 225 -11.62 21.16 6.98
N ALA A 226 -12.20 21.92 6.05
CA ALA A 226 -13.02 21.36 4.97
C ALA A 226 -12.20 20.39 4.09
N ILE A 227 -12.85 19.32 3.61
CA ILE A 227 -12.27 18.38 2.65
C ILE A 227 -12.59 18.89 1.25
N LEU A 228 -11.55 19.12 0.45
CA LEU A 228 -11.65 19.73 -0.87
C LEU A 228 -11.15 18.76 -1.94
N ASN A 229 -11.62 18.96 -3.18
CA ASN A 229 -11.15 18.28 -4.39
C ASN A 229 -11.20 16.74 -4.35
N THR A 230 -12.08 16.18 -3.52
CA THR A 230 -12.52 14.79 -3.74
C THR A 230 -13.02 14.66 -5.17
N VAL A 231 -12.84 13.49 -5.79
CA VAL A 231 -13.21 13.19 -7.19
C VAL A 231 -12.38 13.90 -8.28
N SER A 232 -11.53 14.86 -7.95
CA SER A 232 -10.73 15.62 -8.94
C SER A 232 -9.22 15.63 -8.67
N LEU A 233 -8.80 15.30 -7.46
CA LEU A 233 -7.39 15.35 -7.04
C LEU A 233 -7.06 14.19 -6.11
N ALA A 234 -5.87 13.60 -6.27
CA ALA A 234 -5.21 12.82 -5.25
C ALA A 234 -4.03 13.63 -4.67
N ALA A 235 -3.96 13.75 -3.35
CA ALA A 235 -2.87 14.39 -2.64
C ALA A 235 -2.19 13.37 -1.73
N LEU A 236 -1.02 12.87 -2.14
CA LEU A 236 -0.31 11.81 -1.44
C LEU A 236 0.84 12.39 -0.62
N TRP A 237 0.85 12.15 0.68
CA TRP A 237 1.95 12.60 1.53
C TRP A 237 3.26 11.90 1.18
N THR A 238 4.34 12.67 1.15
CA THR A 238 5.72 12.17 1.02
C THR A 238 6.51 12.57 2.26
N ARG A 239 7.46 11.74 2.70
CA ARG A 239 8.20 12.03 3.94
C ARG A 239 9.26 13.11 3.80
N ASN A 240 9.76 13.40 2.60
CA ASN A 240 10.75 14.47 2.44
C ASN A 240 10.07 15.83 2.48
N ALA A 241 10.66 16.75 3.23
CA ALA A 241 10.29 18.15 3.12
C ALA A 241 10.68 18.69 1.73
N SER A 242 9.93 19.68 1.23
CA SER A 242 10.27 20.38 -0.01
C SER A 242 10.78 21.77 0.30
N VAL A 243 11.91 22.15 -0.29
CA VAL A 243 12.42 23.53 -0.22
C VAL A 243 11.57 24.41 -1.15
N SER A 244 10.82 25.33 -0.57
CA SER A 244 10.11 26.37 -1.33
C SER A 244 11.08 27.36 -1.98
N THR A 245 10.64 28.07 -3.01
CA THR A 245 11.35 29.23 -3.57
C THR A 245 11.43 30.31 -2.49
N GLY A 246 12.55 30.36 -1.76
CA GLY A 246 12.71 31.16 -0.53
C GLY A 246 13.44 30.41 0.60
N GLY A 247 13.77 29.12 0.43
CA GLY A 247 14.62 28.37 1.36
C GLY A 247 13.90 27.74 2.56
N VAL A 248 12.60 27.98 2.73
CA VAL A 248 11.81 27.35 3.79
C VAL A 248 11.34 25.97 3.35
N GLN A 249 11.72 24.94 4.09
CA GLN A 249 11.23 23.59 3.87
C GLN A 249 9.79 23.47 4.39
N GLN A 250 8.87 22.99 3.55
CA GLN A 250 7.46 22.86 3.89
C GLN A 250 6.96 21.43 3.60
N ALA A 251 5.90 21.05 4.33
CA ALA A 251 5.12 19.86 4.05
C ALA A 251 4.64 19.87 2.59
N LYS A 252 4.95 18.80 1.84
CA LYS A 252 4.47 18.66 0.45
C LYS A 252 3.83 17.30 0.24
N TYR A 253 2.64 17.36 -0.35
CA TYR A 253 2.01 16.22 -0.99
C TYR A 253 2.40 16.20 -2.48
N LEU A 254 2.52 14.99 -3.02
CA LEU A 254 2.50 14.77 -4.45
C LEU A 254 1.04 14.90 -4.92
N SER A 255 0.78 15.90 -5.76
CA SER A 255 -0.53 16.15 -6.35
C SER A 255 -0.68 15.38 -7.66
N ILE A 256 -1.84 14.76 -7.85
CA ILE A 256 -2.23 14.12 -9.10
C ILE A 256 -3.62 14.62 -9.47
N ASP A 257 -3.72 15.41 -10.53
CA ASP A 257 -4.99 15.89 -11.07
C ASP A 257 -5.25 15.35 -12.49
N ARG A 258 -6.29 15.83 -13.17
CA ARG A 258 -6.62 15.36 -14.53
C ARG A 258 -5.68 15.91 -15.61
N THR A 259 -4.99 17.01 -15.34
CA THR A 259 -4.26 17.80 -16.33
C THR A 259 -2.77 17.51 -16.38
N GLY A 260 -2.17 17.02 -15.29
CA GLY A 260 -0.72 16.83 -15.20
C GLY A 260 -0.12 17.59 -14.03
#